data_AF-A0A4U7KPI1-F1
#
_entry.id   AF-A0A4U7KPI1-F1
#
_cell.length_a   1.000
_cell.length_b   1.000
_cell.length_c   1.000
_cell.angle_alpha   90.00
_cell.angle_beta   90.00
_cell.angle_gamma   90.00
#
_symmetry.space_group_name_H-M   'P 1'
#
loop_
_entity.id
_entity.type
_entity.pdbx_description
1 polymer ?
#
loop_
_entity_poly.entity_id
_entity_poly.type
_entity_poly.pdbx_seq_one_letter_code
_entity_poly.pdbx_strand_id
1 'polypeptide(L)'
;MESSIDQVAAKCGKQLDTFQRCILANQQNPGACEPYKAELSRCAAAAVPLLNEIKNRCVSQVIAYDKCLEQYTSKGDAELEKNCTPKLRDLWFCTEKVKREIESKDNFELQKSRQAGKEALSK
;
A
#
# COMPACT_ATOMS: atom_id res chain seq x y z
N MET A 1 -0.58 6.98 7.98
CA MET A 1 0.71 6.75 7.28
C MET A 1 1.78 6.31 8.27
N GLU A 2 1.90 6.98 9.43
CA GLU A 2 2.86 6.63 10.50
C GLU A 2 2.77 5.16 10.93
N SER A 3 1.56 4.65 11.21
CA SER A 3 1.36 3.22 11.57
C SER A 3 1.72 2.22 10.46
N SER A 4 1.74 2.66 9.20
CA SER A 4 2.13 1.82 8.07
C SER A 4 3.65 1.74 7.95
N ILE A 5 4.35 2.84 8.22
CA ILE A 5 5.82 2.88 8.27
C ILE A 5 6.33 2.01 9.43
N ASP A 6 5.68 2.09 10.60
CA ASP A 6 6.04 1.25 11.76
C ASP A 6 5.83 -0.25 11.49
N GLN A 7 4.73 -0.61 10.83
CA GLN A 7 4.46 -2.00 10.43
C GLN A 7 5.51 -2.53 9.44
N VAL A 8 5.93 -1.70 8.49
CA VAL A 8 6.98 -2.06 7.54
C VAL A 8 8.33 -2.17 8.25
N ALA A 9 8.68 -1.23 9.14
CA ALA A 9 9.91 -1.29 9.91
C ALA A 9 9.98 -2.55 10.79
N ALA A 10 8.87 -2.90 11.45
CA ALA A 10 8.77 -4.08 12.31
C ALA A 10 8.81 -5.40 11.52
N LYS A 11 8.13 -5.49 10.37
CA LYS A 11 7.97 -6.75 9.63
C LYS A 11 8.98 -6.95 8.49
N CYS A 12 9.57 -5.88 7.98
CA CYS A 12 10.44 -5.88 6.80
C CYS A 12 11.86 -5.35 7.08
N GLY A 13 12.27 -5.30 8.35
CA GLY A 13 13.58 -4.77 8.74
C GLY A 13 14.76 -5.40 8.00
N LYS A 14 14.69 -6.70 7.70
CA LYS A 14 15.73 -7.40 6.91
C LYS A 14 15.85 -6.88 5.48
N GLN A 15 14.72 -6.74 4.77
CA GLN A 15 14.69 -6.23 3.40
C GLN A 15 15.10 -4.75 3.36
N LEU A 16 14.71 -3.98 4.38
CA LEU A 16 15.07 -2.57 4.51
C LEU A 16 16.59 -2.40 4.69
N ASP A 17 17.19 -3.13 5.63
CA ASP A 17 18.64 -3.12 5.87
C ASP A 17 19.43 -3.57 4.64
N THR A 18 18.96 -4.62 3.95
CA THR A 18 19.61 -5.13 2.73
C THR A 18 19.61 -4.09 1.61
N PHE A 19 18.47 -3.44 1.36
CA PHE A 19 18.37 -2.38 0.35
C PHE A 19 19.24 -1.18 0.72
N GLN A 20 19.21 -0.74 1.99
CA GLN A 20 20.00 0.37 2.46
C GLN A 20 21.51 0.12 2.32
N ARG A 21 22.00 -1.07 2.70
CA ARG A 21 23.40 -1.46 2.49
C ARG A 21 23.79 -1.43 1.01
N CYS A 22 22.91 -1.91 0.13
CA CYS A 22 23.18 -1.89 -1.31
C CYS A 22 23.35 -0.46 -1.82
N ILE A 23 22.45 0.47 -1.47
CA ILE A 23 22.52 1.87 -1.91
C ILE A 23 23.79 2.55 -1.38
N LEU A 24 24.14 2.30 -0.12
CA LEU A 24 25.37 2.84 0.46
C LEU A 24 26.63 2.32 -0.23
N ALA A 25 26.63 1.06 -0.68
CA ALA A 25 27.74 0.45 -1.41
C ALA A 25 27.77 0.82 -2.90
N ASN A 26 26.63 1.19 -3.51
CA ASN A 26 26.49 1.42 -4.95
C ASN A 26 26.01 2.86 -5.25
N GLN A 27 26.56 3.86 -4.55
CA GLN A 27 26.13 5.27 -4.70
C GLN A 27 26.24 5.80 -6.14
N GLN A 28 27.23 5.32 -6.89
CA GLN A 28 27.46 5.69 -8.29
C GLN A 28 26.55 4.93 -9.27
N ASN A 29 25.94 3.82 -8.85
CA ASN A 29 25.00 3.05 -9.65
C ASN A 29 23.84 2.48 -8.79
N PRO A 30 22.90 3.33 -8.34
CA PRO A 30 21.78 2.88 -7.52
C PRO A 30 20.88 1.86 -8.22
N GLY A 31 20.89 1.81 -9.55
CA GLY A 31 20.13 0.85 -10.35
C GLY A 31 20.52 -0.61 -10.09
N ALA A 32 21.75 -0.87 -9.63
CA ALA A 32 22.19 -2.19 -9.21
C ALA A 32 21.36 -2.76 -8.03
N CYS A 33 20.67 -1.90 -7.29
CA CYS A 33 19.88 -2.26 -6.11
C CYS A 33 18.40 -2.50 -6.40
N GLU A 34 17.96 -2.45 -7.66
CA GLU A 34 16.54 -2.66 -7.98
C GLU A 34 15.95 -4.01 -7.54
N PRO A 35 16.68 -5.14 -7.58
CA PRO A 35 16.16 -6.40 -7.04
C PRO A 35 15.77 -6.30 -5.56
N TYR A 36 16.60 -5.62 -4.76
CA TYR A 36 16.36 -5.43 -3.32
C TYR A 36 15.23 -4.44 -3.06
N LYS A 37 15.12 -3.39 -3.88
CA LYS A 37 13.98 -2.45 -3.83
C LYS A 37 12.66 -3.15 -4.14
N ALA A 38 12.63 -4.03 -5.14
CA ALA A 38 11.47 -4.82 -5.47
C ALA A 38 11.08 -5.77 -4.34
N GLU A 39 12.07 -6.39 -3.67
CA GLU A 39 11.83 -7.28 -2.54
C GLU A 39 11.31 -6.55 -1.30
N LEU A 40 11.89 -5.39 -0.94
CA LEU A 40 11.37 -4.51 0.10
C LEU A 40 9.94 -4.07 -0.22
N SER A 41 9.67 -3.70 -1.47
CA SER A 41 8.33 -3.28 -1.92
C SER A 41 7.29 -4.40 -1.79
N ARG A 42 7.67 -5.65 -2.07
CA ARG A 42 6.81 -6.82 -1.85
C ARG A 42 6.54 -7.05 -0.37
N CYS A 43 7.57 -6.98 0.47
CA CYS A 43 7.40 -7.14 1.91
C CYS A 43 6.49 -6.06 2.48
N ALA A 44 6.71 -4.79 2.11
CA ALA A 44 5.90 -3.68 2.60
C ALA A 44 4.42 -3.80 2.20
N ALA A 45 4.16 -4.30 0.98
CA ALA A 45 2.81 -4.58 0.52
C ALA A 45 2.12 -5.69 1.35
N ALA A 46 2.85 -6.73 1.77
CA ALA A 46 2.33 -7.80 2.63
C ALA A 46 2.22 -7.39 4.10
N ALA A 47 3.13 -6.54 4.58
CA ALA A 47 3.22 -6.10 5.97
C ALA A 47 2.05 -5.21 6.38
N VAL A 48 1.45 -4.50 5.41
CA VAL A 48 0.33 -3.57 5.58
C VAL A 48 -0.91 -4.16 4.89
N PRO A 49 -1.79 -4.88 5.62
CA PRO A 49 -2.94 -5.58 5.05
C PRO A 49 -3.82 -4.68 4.18
N LEU A 50 -4.01 -3.43 4.60
CA LEU A 50 -4.75 -2.42 3.84
C LEU A 50 -4.17 -2.19 2.44
N LEU A 51 -2.85 -2.11 2.28
CA LEU A 51 -2.21 -1.89 0.98
C LEU A 51 -2.36 -3.12 0.08
N ASN A 52 -2.27 -4.33 0.63
CA ASN A 52 -2.51 -5.56 -0.12
C ASN A 52 -3.95 -5.63 -0.65
N GLU A 53 -4.92 -5.34 0.22
CA GLU A 53 -6.34 -5.35 -0.15
C GLU A 53 -6.68 -4.27 -1.18
N ILE A 54 -6.12 -3.07 -1.03
CA ILE A 54 -6.27 -2.01 -2.05
C ILE A 54 -5.70 -2.47 -3.38
N LYS A 55 -4.48 -3.03 -3.41
CA LYS A 55 -3.87 -3.51 -4.65
C LYS A 55 -4.72 -4.58 -5.32
N ASN A 56 -5.26 -5.53 -4.58
CA ASN A 56 -6.08 -6.62 -5.13
C ASN A 56 -7.45 -6.13 -5.62
N ARG A 57 -8.09 -5.23 -4.87
CA ARG A 57 -9.48 -4.84 -5.12
C ARG A 57 -9.64 -3.64 -6.03
N CYS A 58 -8.63 -2.77 -6.09
CA CYS A 58 -8.63 -1.55 -6.88
C CYS A 58 -7.70 -1.61 -8.10
N VAL A 59 -7.20 -2.80 -8.47
CA VAL A 59 -6.24 -2.99 -9.58
C VAL A 59 -6.73 -2.38 -10.89
N SER A 60 -8.03 -2.49 -11.18
CA SER A 60 -8.63 -1.91 -12.40
C SER A 60 -8.54 -0.38 -12.43
N GLN A 61 -8.75 0.28 -11.29
CA GLN A 61 -8.69 1.73 -11.16
C GLN A 61 -7.24 2.22 -11.20
N VAL A 62 -6.31 1.46 -10.59
CA VAL A 62 -4.87 1.73 -10.67
C VAL A 62 -4.42 1.70 -12.12
N ILE A 63 -4.70 0.61 -12.85
CA ILE A 63 -4.34 0.49 -14.28
C ILE A 63 -4.95 1.62 -15.13
N ALA A 64 -6.21 1.99 -14.86
CA ALA A 64 -6.88 3.05 -15.60
C ALA A 64 -6.22 4.43 -15.37
N TYR A 65 -5.76 4.70 -14.15
CA TYR A 65 -5.05 5.92 -13.83
C TYR A 65 -3.64 5.92 -14.43
N ASP A 66 -2.88 4.82 -14.28
CA ASP A 66 -1.53 4.68 -14.84
C ASP A 66 -1.53 4.88 -16.37
N LYS A 67 -2.45 4.24 -17.09
CA LYS A 67 -2.61 4.43 -18.54
C LYS A 67 -2.94 5.88 -18.92
N CYS A 68 -3.68 6.59 -18.06
CA CYS A 68 -3.96 8.00 -18.30
C CYS A 68 -2.69 8.84 -18.16
N LEU A 69 -1.89 8.59 -17.11
CA LEU A 69 -0.62 9.29 -16.91
C LEU A 69 0.32 9.05 -18.10
N GLU A 70 0.50 7.79 -18.52
CA GLU A 70 1.31 7.45 -19.70
C GLU A 70 0.90 8.23 -20.96
N GLN A 71 -0.41 8.49 -21.13
CA GLN A 71 -0.93 9.16 -22.31
C GLN A 71 -0.87 10.70 -22.24
N TYR A 72 -0.96 11.29 -21.05
CA TYR A 72 -1.18 12.74 -20.89
C TYR A 72 -0.10 13.49 -20.12
N THR A 73 0.82 12.81 -19.42
CA THR A 73 1.90 13.48 -18.66
C THR A 73 2.79 14.36 -19.55
N SER A 74 3.04 13.97 -20.79
CA SER A 74 3.84 14.78 -21.73
C SER A 74 3.05 15.88 -22.45
N LYS A 75 1.73 15.99 -22.21
CA LYS A 75 0.83 16.92 -22.92
C LYS A 75 0.54 18.21 -22.16
N GLY A 76 1.08 18.36 -20.95
CA GLY A 76 0.93 19.53 -20.10
C GLY A 76 -0.21 19.41 -19.08
N ASP A 77 -0.11 20.21 -18.03
CA ASP A 77 -0.92 20.06 -16.81
C ASP A 77 -2.42 20.18 -17.05
N ALA A 78 -2.85 21.07 -17.95
CA ALA A 78 -4.27 21.24 -18.27
C ALA A 78 -4.90 19.98 -18.89
N GLU A 79 -4.19 19.33 -19.82
CA GLU A 79 -4.66 18.08 -20.43
C GLU A 79 -4.55 16.91 -19.44
N LEU A 80 -3.51 16.88 -18.61
CA LEU A 80 -3.36 15.89 -17.56
C LEU A 80 -4.51 15.98 -16.53
N GLU A 81 -4.81 17.18 -16.04
CA GLU A 81 -5.86 17.41 -15.05
C GLU A 81 -7.23 17.03 -15.62
N LYS A 82 -7.55 17.51 -16.82
CA LYS A 82 -8.84 17.25 -17.47
C LYS A 82 -9.10 15.76 -17.67
N ASN A 83 -8.08 15.00 -18.09
CA ASN A 83 -8.25 13.60 -18.46
C ASN A 83 -8.03 12.64 -17.29
N CYS A 84 -7.09 12.93 -16.39
CA CYS A 84 -6.66 11.98 -15.35
C CYS A 84 -7.24 12.25 -13.97
N THR A 85 -7.72 13.46 -13.66
CA THR A 85 -8.41 13.74 -12.38
C THR A 85 -9.66 12.87 -12.17
N PRO A 86 -10.51 12.61 -13.17
CA PRO A 86 -11.63 11.68 -13.01
C PRO A 86 -11.17 10.25 -12.65
N LYS A 87 -10.09 9.76 -13.27
CA LYS A 87 -9.53 8.43 -13.00
C LYS A 87 -8.91 8.36 -11.60
N LEU A 88 -8.23 9.42 -11.17
CA LEU A 88 -7.74 9.55 -9.81
C LEU A 88 -8.88 9.52 -8.79
N ARG A 89 -10.00 10.19 -9.08
CA ARG A 89 -11.18 10.18 -8.22
C ARG A 89 -11.80 8.78 -8.09
N ASP A 90 -11.91 8.05 -9.20
CA ASP A 90 -12.41 6.66 -9.19
C ASP A 90 -11.52 5.75 -8.34
N LEU A 91 -10.20 5.90 -8.47
CA LEU A 91 -9.23 5.21 -7.63
C LEU A 91 -9.41 5.57 -6.16
N TRP A 92 -9.54 6.86 -5.84
CA TRP A 92 -9.76 7.33 -4.46
C TRP A 92 -11.01 6.72 -3.83
N PHE A 93 -12.14 6.72 -4.55
CA PHE A 93 -13.37 6.09 -4.07
C PHE A 93 -13.20 4.60 -3.79
N CYS A 94 -12.48 3.88 -4.65
CA CYS A 94 -12.16 2.48 -4.40
C CYS A 94 -11.33 2.32 -3.13
N THR A 95 -10.26 3.11 -2.95
CA THR A 95 -9.39 3.02 -1.78
C THR A 95 -10.13 3.32 -0.47
N GLU A 96 -11.01 4.32 -0.46
CA GLU A 96 -11.80 4.68 0.71
C GLU A 96 -12.82 3.60 1.07
N LYS A 97 -13.45 2.99 0.06
CA LYS A 97 -14.36 1.87 0.27
C LYS A 97 -13.64 0.68 0.91
N VAL A 98 -12.50 0.28 0.35
CA VAL A 98 -11.68 -0.83 0.86
C VAL A 98 -11.23 -0.56 2.29
N LYS A 99 -10.74 0.65 2.56
CA LYS A 99 -10.32 1.08 3.91
C LYS A 99 -11.44 0.93 4.94
N ARG A 100 -12.63 1.49 4.66
CA ARG A 100 -13.78 1.41 5.58
C ARG A 100 -14.20 -0.02 5.86
N GLU A 101 -14.21 -0.87 4.84
CA GLU A 101 -14.60 -2.28 5.01
C GLU A 101 -13.59 -3.07 5.85
N ILE A 102 -12.30 -2.79 5.72
CA ILE A 102 -11.25 -3.44 6.53
C ILE A 102 -11.31 -2.94 7.97
N GLU A 103 -11.40 -1.63 8.19
CA GLU A 103 -11.54 -1.05 9.53
C GLU A 103 -12.80 -1.57 10.24
N SER A 104 -13.90 -1.79 9.51
CA SER A 104 -15.11 -2.38 10.06
C SER A 104 -14.95 -3.86 10.42
N LYS A 105 -14.23 -4.64 9.61
CA LYS A 105 -13.94 -6.07 9.89
C LYS A 105 -13.03 -6.22 11.10
N ASP A 106 -11.95 -5.43 11.18
CA ASP A 106 -11.02 -5.46 12.31
C ASP A 106 -11.73 -5.14 13.64
N ASN A 107 -12.62 -4.14 13.64
CA ASN A 107 -13.42 -3.79 14.81
C ASN A 107 -14.37 -4.93 15.22
N PHE A 108 -15.01 -5.60 14.26
CA PHE A 108 -15.90 -6.73 14.53
C PHE A 108 -15.16 -7.92 15.15
N GLU A 109 -14.01 -8.30 14.61
CA GLU A 109 -13.17 -9.39 15.15
C GLU A 109 -12.64 -9.07 16.55
N LEU A 110 -12.30 -7.80 16.82
CA LEU A 110 -11.88 -7.35 18.14
C LEU A 110 -13.01 -7.48 19.17
N GLN A 111 -14.24 -7.11 18.80
CA GLN A 111 -15.41 -7.24 19.67
C GLN A 111 -15.74 -8.71 19.96
N LYS A 112 -15.71 -9.57 18.92
CA LYS A 112 -15.92 -11.02 19.06
C LYS A 112 -14.90 -11.66 19.99
N SER A 113 -13.63 -11.30 19.85
CA SER A 113 -12.54 -11.80 20.71
C SER A 113 -12.71 -11.37 22.17
N ARG A 114 -13.13 -10.12 22.41
CA ARG A 114 -13.45 -9.62 23.76
C ARG A 114 -14.64 -10.34 24.38
N GLN A 115 -15.67 -10.63 23.61
CA GLN A 115 -16.86 -11.34 24.08
C GLN A 115 -16.53 -12.79 24.46
N ALA A 116 -15.80 -13.50 23.62
CA ALA A 116 -15.33 -14.87 23.91
C ALA A 116 -14.45 -14.93 25.16
N GLY A 117 -13.57 -13.94 25.35
CA GLY A 117 -12.75 -13.83 26.57
C GLY A 117 -13.59 -13.63 27.84
N LYS A 118 -14.63 -12.78 27.79
CA LYS A 118 -15.55 -12.58 28.92
C LYS A 118 -16.32 -13.85 29.27
N GLU A 119 -16.77 -14.59 28.27
CA GLU A 119 -17.50 -15.85 28.46
C GLU A 119 -16.62 -16.96 29.05
N ALA A 120 -15.33 -16.99 28.70
CA ALA A 120 -14.37 -17.93 29.27
C ALA A 120 -14.00 -17.63 30.74
N LEU A 121 -14.09 -16.36 31.17
CA LEU A 121 -13.82 -15.91 32.53
C LEU A 121 -15.03 -15.97 33.49
N SER A 122 -16.23 -16.20 32.95
CA SER A 122 -17.47 -16.38 33.74
C SER A 122 -17.85 -17.85 33.99
N LYS A 123 -16.95 -18.78 33.71
CA LYS A 123 -17.07 -20.21 34.05
C LYS A 123 -16.01 -20.60 35.06
#